data_AF-A0AAD7YBG5-F1
#
_entry.id   AF-A0AAD7YBG5-F1
#
_cell.length_a   1.000
_cell.length_b   1.000
_cell.length_c   1.000
_cell.angle_alpha   90.00
_cell.angle_beta   90.00
_cell.angle_gamma   90.00
#
_symmetry.space_group_name_H-M   'P 1'
#
loop_
_entity.id
_entity.type
_entity.pdbx_description
1 polymer ?
#
loop_
_entity_poly.entity_id
_entity_poly.type
_entity_poly.pdbx_seq_one_letter_code
_entity_poly.pdbx_strand_id
1 'polypeptide(L)'
;MASRMDFVIFLFCSIILMTEAHGPPKERDNEDIAMGRKMGAKWCSMAKVCNHDRVPICGLSHAGDVMGFRDLCDMFDFNCIRRRNYKQTACPEDRSLLSVSRRPTNNYFDD
;
A
#
# COMPACT_ATOMS: atom_id res chain seq x y z
N MET A 1 33.80 34.91 9.98
CA MET A 1 34.18 34.37 8.66
C MET A 1 33.88 32.89 8.70
N ALA A 2 32.86 32.43 7.96
CA ALA A 2 32.58 30.99 7.87
C ALA A 2 33.75 30.32 7.16
N SER A 3 34.30 29.27 7.74
CA SER A 3 35.42 28.56 7.14
C SER A 3 34.93 27.82 5.89
N ARG A 4 35.83 27.61 4.93
CA ARG A 4 35.52 26.86 3.70
C ARG A 4 34.98 25.45 3.99
N MET A 5 35.33 24.91 5.16
CA MET A 5 34.87 23.61 5.65
C MET A 5 33.40 23.64 6.11
N ASP A 6 32.96 24.75 6.72
CA ASP A 6 31.56 24.92 7.14
C ASP A 6 30.63 24.89 5.92
N PHE A 7 31.01 25.54 4.82
CA PHE A 7 30.24 25.53 3.58
C PHE A 7 30.08 24.13 2.98
N VAL A 8 31.14 23.31 3.05
CA VAL A 8 31.10 21.92 2.54
C VAL A 8 30.16 21.09 3.40
N ILE A 9 30.22 21.24 4.72
CA ILE A 9 29.35 20.51 5.66
C ILE A 9 27.88 20.89 5.42
N PHE A 10 27.56 22.17 5.25
CA PHE A 10 26.18 22.60 4.96
C PHE A 10 25.66 22.06 3.63
N LEU A 11 26.50 22.04 2.58
CA LEU A 11 26.15 21.45 1.28
C LEU A 11 25.93 19.94 1.37
N PHE A 12 26.76 19.24 2.15
CA PHE A 12 26.63 17.80 2.31
C PHE A 12 25.37 17.43 3.11
N CYS A 13 25.10 18.16 4.20
CA CYS A 13 23.88 17.98 4.98
C CYS A 13 22.61 18.31 4.18
N SER A 14 22.63 19.34 3.33
CA SER A 14 21.46 19.66 2.51
C SER A 14 21.20 18.58 1.46
N ILE A 15 22.23 17.99 0.84
CA ILE A 15 22.07 16.87 -0.09
C ILE A 15 21.49 15.65 0.62
N ILE A 16 22.00 15.30 1.81
CA ILE A 16 21.50 14.16 2.59
C ILE A 16 20.02 14.35 2.97
N LEU A 17 19.65 15.53 3.47
CA LEU A 17 18.26 15.84 3.83
C LEU A 17 17.30 15.76 2.63
N MET A 18 17.74 16.16 1.44
CA MET A 18 16.93 16.06 0.23
C MET A 18 16.74 14.60 -0.22
N THR A 19 17.72 13.71 0.01
CA THR A 19 17.58 12.29 -0.31
C THR A 19 16.63 11.54 0.63
N GLU A 20 16.57 11.89 1.92
CA GLU A 20 15.68 11.25 2.89
C GLU A 20 14.23 11.78 2.83
N ALA A 21 14.01 12.99 2.31
CA ALA A 21 12.67 13.55 2.14
C ALA A 21 11.84 12.83 1.07
N HIS A 22 12.47 12.11 0.15
CA HIS A 22 11.79 11.26 -0.82
C HIS A 22 11.61 9.85 -0.26
N GLY A 23 10.67 9.71 0.68
CA GLY A 23 10.09 8.39 1.00
C GLY A 23 9.47 7.74 -0.25
N PRO A 24 9.18 6.42 -0.21
CA PRO A 24 8.64 5.71 -1.36
C PRO A 24 7.43 6.47 -1.96
N PRO A 25 7.33 6.61 -3.30
CA PRO A 25 6.32 7.48 -3.91
C PRO A 25 4.92 7.02 -3.53
N LYS A 26 4.27 7.78 -2.66
CA LYS A 26 2.85 7.59 -2.29
C LYS A 26 1.91 7.81 -3.48
N GLU A 27 2.44 8.38 -4.57
CA GLU A 27 1.73 8.77 -5.78
C GLU A 27 1.82 7.78 -6.93
N ARG A 28 2.57 6.67 -6.83
CA ARG A 28 2.71 5.73 -7.96
C ARG A 28 1.37 5.13 -8.39
N ASP A 29 0.47 4.91 -7.43
CA ASP A 29 -0.92 4.52 -7.70
C ASP A 29 -1.71 5.64 -8.43
N ASN A 30 -1.41 6.91 -8.17
CA ASN A 30 -2.03 8.05 -8.82
C ASN A 30 -1.51 8.22 -10.25
N GLU A 31 -0.24 7.90 -10.52
CA GLU A 31 0.32 7.88 -11.87
C GLU A 31 -0.37 6.83 -12.75
N ASP A 32 -0.64 5.63 -12.24
CA ASP A 32 -1.39 4.61 -12.99
C ASP A 32 -2.84 5.04 -13.29
N ILE A 33 -3.47 5.81 -12.38
CA ILE A 33 -4.79 6.42 -12.60
C ILE A 33 -4.71 7.56 -13.63
N ALA A 34 -3.69 8.43 -13.54
CA ALA A 34 -3.47 9.55 -14.46
C ALA A 34 -3.08 9.09 -15.87
N MET A 35 -2.40 7.95 -15.99
CA MET A 35 -2.06 7.29 -17.26
C MET A 35 -3.22 6.47 -17.86
N GLY A 36 -4.43 6.55 -17.29
CA GLY A 36 -5.64 5.98 -17.89
C GLY A 36 -5.76 4.46 -17.82
N ARG A 37 -4.95 3.77 -16.99
CA ARG A 37 -5.20 2.34 -16.72
C ARG A 37 -6.49 2.25 -15.91
N LYS A 38 -7.46 1.47 -16.41
CA LYS A 38 -8.70 1.11 -15.70
C LYS A 38 -8.39 0.16 -14.52
N MET A 39 -7.59 0.61 -13.55
CA MET A 39 -7.39 -0.10 -12.30
C MET A 39 -8.71 -0.08 -11.52
N GLY A 40 -9.30 -1.26 -11.33
CA GLY A 40 -10.57 -1.43 -10.62
C GLY A 40 -11.63 -2.20 -11.38
N ALA A 41 -11.82 -1.98 -12.70
CA ALA A 41 -12.93 -2.59 -13.44
C ALA A 41 -12.90 -4.14 -13.43
N LYS A 42 -11.70 -4.72 -13.60
CA LYS A 42 -11.51 -6.17 -13.45
C LYS A 42 -11.83 -6.63 -12.02
N TRP A 43 -11.33 -5.91 -11.02
CA TRP A 43 -11.53 -6.26 -9.61
C TRP A 43 -12.99 -6.18 -9.18
N CYS A 44 -13.76 -5.20 -9.68
CA CYS A 44 -15.20 -5.10 -9.42
C CYS A 44 -15.97 -6.29 -10.01
N SER A 45 -15.59 -6.74 -11.21
CA SER A 45 -16.20 -7.94 -11.80
C SER A 45 -15.85 -9.20 -11.03
N MET A 46 -14.62 -9.32 -10.53
CA MET A 46 -14.17 -10.45 -9.72
C MET A 46 -14.87 -10.47 -8.36
N ALA A 47 -14.95 -9.32 -7.68
CA ALA A 47 -15.64 -9.21 -6.41
C ALA A 47 -17.12 -9.60 -6.51
N LYS A 48 -17.81 -9.17 -7.58
CA LYS A 48 -19.24 -9.49 -7.80
C LYS A 48 -19.53 -10.99 -7.92
N VAL A 49 -18.62 -11.78 -8.48
CA VAL A 49 -18.81 -13.23 -8.73
C VAL A 49 -18.09 -14.11 -7.70
N CYS A 50 -17.38 -13.50 -6.75
CA CYS A 50 -16.59 -14.20 -5.75
C CYS A 50 -17.49 -14.74 -4.63
N ASN A 51 -17.12 -15.89 -4.06
CA ASN A 51 -17.80 -16.48 -2.91
C ASN A 51 -16.93 -16.29 -1.67
N HIS A 52 -17.49 -15.65 -0.63
CA HIS A 52 -16.80 -15.43 0.64
C HIS A 52 -16.59 -16.75 1.38
N ASP A 53 -15.35 -17.19 1.47
CA ASP A 53 -14.91 -18.37 2.23
C ASP A 53 -14.46 -18.04 3.67
N ARG A 54 -14.29 -16.74 3.98
CA ARG A 54 -13.79 -16.22 5.26
C ARG A 54 -12.39 -16.76 5.63
N VAL A 55 -11.61 -17.17 4.63
CA VAL A 55 -10.22 -17.61 4.83
C VAL A 55 -9.33 -16.37 4.77
N PRO A 56 -8.67 -15.96 5.87
CA PRO A 56 -7.90 -14.73 5.90
C PRO A 56 -6.71 -14.80 4.95
N ILE A 57 -6.48 -13.70 4.23
CA ILE A 57 -5.36 -13.56 3.30
C ILE A 57 -4.63 -12.23 3.53
N CYS A 58 -3.40 -12.15 3.02
CA CYS A 58 -2.67 -10.90 2.94
C CYS A 58 -2.51 -10.49 1.47
N GLY A 59 -2.60 -9.20 1.22
CA GLY A 59 -2.31 -8.59 -0.07
C GLY A 59 -1.05 -7.75 0.01
N LEU A 60 -0.25 -7.79 -1.05
CA LEU A 60 0.91 -6.91 -1.26
C LEU A 60 0.55 -5.85 -2.30
N SER A 61 0.72 -4.59 -1.93
CA SER A 61 0.62 -3.45 -2.85
C SER A 61 1.87 -3.36 -3.74
N HIS A 62 1.75 -2.68 -4.88
CA HIS A 62 2.92 -2.36 -5.70
C HIS A 62 3.94 -1.47 -4.95
N ALA A 63 3.47 -0.69 -3.98
CA ALA A 63 4.32 0.13 -3.11
C ALA A 63 5.07 -0.68 -2.03
N GLY A 64 4.81 -1.98 -1.92
CA GLY A 64 5.40 -2.85 -0.88
C GLY A 64 4.59 -2.93 0.41
N ASP A 65 3.46 -2.22 0.51
CA ASP A 65 2.58 -2.30 1.67
C ASP A 65 1.91 -3.67 1.75
N VAL A 66 1.99 -4.31 2.93
CA VAL A 66 1.24 -5.53 3.22
C VAL A 66 -0.02 -5.17 3.99
N MET A 67 -1.15 -5.69 3.51
CA MET A 67 -2.47 -5.46 4.10
C MET A 67 -3.19 -6.79 4.33
N GLY A 68 -3.81 -6.93 5.50
CA GLY A 68 -4.67 -8.08 5.81
C GLY A 68 -6.10 -7.88 5.29
N PHE A 69 -6.70 -8.96 4.78
CA PHE A 69 -8.08 -9.04 4.32
C PHE A 69 -8.76 -10.28 4.93
N ARG A 70 -10.08 -10.22 5.18
CA ARG A 70 -10.81 -11.37 5.78
C ARG A 70 -10.93 -12.54 4.82
N ASP A 71 -11.00 -12.24 3.52
CA ASP A 71 -10.93 -13.21 2.43
C ASP A 71 -10.49 -12.57 1.12
N LEU A 72 -10.36 -13.41 0.09
CA LEU A 72 -9.96 -13.00 -1.25
C LEU A 72 -10.98 -12.04 -1.89
N CYS A 73 -12.27 -12.22 -1.62
CA CYS A 73 -13.32 -11.38 -2.17
C CYS A 73 -13.25 -9.95 -1.61
N ASP A 74 -13.00 -9.81 -0.31
CA ASP A 74 -12.78 -8.52 0.35
C ASP A 74 -11.58 -7.77 -0.24
N MET A 75 -10.51 -8.49 -0.62
CA MET A 75 -9.37 -7.89 -1.33
C MET A 75 -9.79 -7.36 -2.71
N PHE A 76 -10.60 -8.11 -3.46
CA PHE A 76 -11.11 -7.65 -4.77
C PHE A 76 -12.03 -6.43 -4.62
N ASP A 77 -12.90 -6.42 -3.61
CA ASP A 77 -13.78 -5.30 -3.32
C ASP A 77 -13.01 -4.05 -2.87
N PHE A 78 -11.94 -4.24 -2.13
CA PHE A 78 -11.04 -3.15 -1.74
C PHE A 78 -10.34 -2.58 -2.97
N ASN A 79 -9.75 -3.44 -3.80
CA ASN A 79 -9.10 -3.04 -5.06
C ASN A 79 -10.06 -2.32 -6.01
N CYS A 80 -11.32 -2.78 -6.10
CA CYS A 80 -12.37 -2.15 -6.90
C CYS A 80 -12.67 -0.71 -6.42
N ILE A 81 -13.06 -0.56 -5.16
CA ILE A 81 -13.61 0.71 -4.64
C ILE A 81 -12.53 1.72 -4.31
N ARG A 82 -11.38 1.27 -3.78
CA ARG A 82 -10.24 2.14 -3.48
C ARG A 82 -9.30 2.33 -4.66
N ARG A 83 -9.61 1.71 -5.82
CA ARG A 83 -8.77 1.72 -7.03
C ARG A 83 -7.33 1.29 -6.73
N ARG A 84 -7.19 0.23 -5.94
CA ARG A 84 -5.91 -0.38 -5.56
C ARG A 84 -5.67 -1.67 -6.35
N ASN A 85 -4.47 -2.21 -6.24
CA ASN A 85 -4.05 -3.40 -6.97
C ASN A 85 -3.24 -4.35 -6.07
N TYR A 86 -3.77 -4.63 -4.88
CA TYR A 86 -3.20 -5.62 -3.98
C TYR A 86 -3.26 -7.00 -4.62
N LYS A 87 -2.13 -7.72 -4.58
CA LYS A 87 -2.03 -9.11 -5.03
C LYS A 87 -1.91 -10.01 -3.82
N GLN A 88 -2.57 -11.16 -3.85
CA GLN A 88 -2.47 -12.16 -2.78
C GLN A 88 -1.00 -12.56 -2.57
N THR A 89 -0.58 -12.57 -1.31
CA THR A 89 0.74 -12.99 -0.86
C THR A 89 0.60 -13.82 0.42
N ALA A 90 1.66 -14.52 0.80
CA ALA A 90 1.76 -15.10 2.13
C ALA A 90 1.74 -13.99 3.19
N CYS A 91 1.00 -14.21 4.27
CA CYS A 91 1.04 -13.31 5.42
C CYS A 91 2.42 -13.41 6.11
N PRO A 92 3.04 -12.28 6.49
CA PRO A 92 4.24 -12.30 7.30
C PRO A 92 3.97 -12.97 8.65
N GLU A 93 4.97 -13.68 9.18
CA GLU A 93 4.90 -14.27 10.51
C GLU A 93 4.72 -13.19 11.59
N ASP A 94 5.41 -12.06 11.41
CA ASP A 94 5.25 -10.89 12.24
C ASP A 94 4.04 -10.06 11.78
N ARG A 95 2.95 -10.18 12.55
CA ARG A 95 1.68 -9.48 12.31
C ARG A 95 1.75 -7.99 12.59
N SER A 96 2.81 -7.48 13.25
CA SER A 96 3.00 -6.05 13.50
C SER A 96 3.24 -5.25 12.21
N LEU A 97 3.66 -5.92 11.14
CA LEU A 97 3.93 -5.33 9.83
C LEU A 97 2.66 -5.18 8.97
N LEU A 98 1.51 -5.69 9.43
CA LEU A 98 0.26 -5.65 8.68
C LEU A 98 -0.46 -4.33 8.89
N SER A 99 -0.62 -3.57 7.80
CA SER A 99 -1.65 -2.53 7.76
C SER A 99 -3.02 -3.21 7.74
N VAL A 100 -3.84 -3.02 8.76
CA VAL A 100 -5.20 -3.59 8.77
C VAL A 100 -6.09 -2.72 7.88
N SER A 101 -6.74 -3.32 6.89
CA SER A 101 -7.72 -2.63 6.04
C SER A 101 -8.88 -2.13 6.91
N ARG A 102 -8.87 -0.83 7.27
CA ARG A 102 -9.99 -0.17 7.98
C ARG A 102 -11.16 0.13 7.03
N ARG A 103 -11.75 -0.90 6.43
CA ARG A 103 -13.18 -0.82 6.06
C ARG A 103 -14.03 -1.07 7.31
N PRO A 104 -15.28 -0.58 7.37
CA PRO A 104 -16.22 -0.83 8.48
C PRO A 104 -16.76 -2.27 8.42
N THR A 105 -15.90 -3.24 8.13
CA THR A 105 -16.19 -4.64 8.27
C THR A 105 -15.63 -5.03 9.62
N ASN A 106 -16.55 -5.05 10.58
CA ASN A 106 -16.43 -5.55 11.95
C ASN A 106 -15.13 -6.32 12.22
N ASN A 107 -14.37 -5.80 13.18
CA ASN A 107 -13.05 -6.22 13.61
C ASN A 107 -12.87 -7.75 13.57
N TYR A 108 -11.87 -8.21 12.82
CA TYR A 108 -11.40 -9.60 12.86
C TYR A 108 -10.71 -9.96 14.20
N PHE A 109 -10.47 -8.97 15.07
CA PHE A 109 -9.77 -9.14 16.35
C PHE A 109 -10.69 -9.04 17.58
N ASP A 110 -12.02 -9.09 17.40
CA ASP A 110 -13.00 -8.96 18.49
C ASP A 110 -13.66 -10.28 18.94
N ASP A 111 -13.13 -11.44 18.57
CA ASP A 111 -13.49 -12.74 19.20
C ASP A 111 -12.24 -13.48 19.72
#